data_AF-A0A8C1HQQ8-F1
#
_entry.id   AF-A0A8C1HQQ8-F1
#
_cell.length_a   1.000
_cell.length_b   1.000
_cell.length_c   1.000
_cell.angle_alpha   90.00
_cell.angle_beta   90.00
_cell.angle_gamma   90.00
#
_symmetry.space_group_name_H-M   'P 1'
#
loop_
_entity.id
_entity.type
_entity.pdbx_description
1 polymer ?
#
loop_
_entity_poly.entity_id
_entity_poly.type
_entity_poly.pdbx_seq_one_letter_code
_entity_poly.pdbx_strand_id
1 'polypeptide(L)'
;MNPNQSSQCWRGCGETMATHSHIFWQCPLLDNFWKSIFTYINKVLNVDLIRDPLIAILGIKPVVIHSRKKMYLLQILLIILHTPRSNIQLLLQDKTDFILYVDQLSYSMAH
;
A
#
# COMPACT_ATOMS: atom_id res chain seq x y z
N MET A 1 18.65 19.61 4.20
CA MET A 1 17.47 19.89 3.35
C MET A 1 17.76 21.14 2.54
N ASN A 2 17.60 21.09 1.21
CA ASN A 2 17.89 22.22 0.31
C ASN A 2 16.62 23.08 0.17
N PRO A 3 16.65 24.40 0.45
CA PRO A 3 15.48 25.27 0.40
C PRO A 3 14.87 25.48 -1.00
N ASN A 4 15.50 24.97 -2.06
CA ASN A 4 15.05 25.12 -3.46
C ASN A 4 14.47 23.83 -4.09
N GLN A 5 14.24 22.76 -3.32
CA GLN A 5 13.50 21.61 -3.84
C GLN A 5 12.00 21.93 -3.82
N SER A 6 11.39 22.02 -5.00
CA SER A 6 9.94 22.15 -5.11
C SER A 6 9.30 20.93 -4.45
N SER A 7 8.56 21.15 -3.37
CA SER A 7 7.73 20.13 -2.71
C SER A 7 6.48 19.79 -3.54
N GLN A 8 6.49 20.02 -4.85
CA GLN A 8 5.35 19.79 -5.72
C GLN A 8 5.14 18.29 -5.93
N CYS A 9 3.87 17.89 -6.06
CA CYS A 9 3.55 16.50 -6.36
C CYS A 9 4.09 16.10 -7.74
N TRP A 10 4.96 15.09 -7.75
CA TRP A 10 5.58 14.56 -8.97
C TRP A 10 4.58 13.94 -9.96
N ARG A 11 3.33 13.68 -9.53
CA ARG A 11 2.23 13.25 -10.41
C ARG A 11 1.56 14.41 -11.15
N GLY A 12 1.96 15.66 -10.89
CA GLY A 12 1.39 16.84 -11.54
C GLY A 12 -0.04 17.16 -11.13
N CYS A 13 -0.45 16.83 -9.91
CA CYS A 13 -1.83 17.07 -9.44
C CYS A 13 -2.12 18.53 -9.04
N GLY A 14 -1.13 19.42 -9.15
CA GLY A 14 -1.25 20.84 -8.79
C GLY A 14 -0.94 21.17 -7.32
N GLU A 15 -0.75 20.16 -6.46
CA GLU A 15 -0.41 20.38 -5.05
C GLU A 15 1.07 20.78 -4.87
N THR A 16 1.29 21.80 -4.04
CA THR A 16 2.62 22.41 -3.82
C THR A 16 3.35 21.85 -2.61
N MET A 17 2.65 21.12 -1.73
CA MET A 17 3.18 20.47 -0.53
C MET A 17 2.87 18.96 -0.56
N ALA A 18 3.68 18.22 -1.30
CA ALA A 18 3.62 16.78 -1.39
C ALA A 18 4.29 16.16 -0.16
N THR A 19 3.52 16.00 0.91
CA THR A 19 3.89 15.13 2.03
C THR A 19 3.85 13.66 1.60
N HIS A 20 4.47 12.77 2.39
CA HIS A 20 4.36 11.33 2.16
C HIS A 20 2.90 10.87 2.08
N SER A 21 2.03 11.35 2.97
CA SER A 21 0.59 11.03 2.93
C SER A 21 -0.09 11.51 1.64
N HIS A 22 0.34 12.65 1.08
CA HIS A 22 -0.15 13.12 -0.21
C HIS A 22 0.22 12.16 -1.34
N ILE A 23 1.51 11.81 -1.44
CA ILE A 23 2.03 11.00 -2.56
C ILE A 23 1.39 9.61 -2.63
N PHE A 24 1.06 9.03 -1.48
CA PHE A 24 0.54 7.65 -1.39
C PHE A 24 -0.97 7.56 -1.22
N TRP A 25 -1.65 8.58 -0.70
CA TRP A 25 -3.09 8.50 -0.41
C TRP A 25 -3.89 9.73 -0.86
N GLN A 26 -3.52 10.91 -0.36
CA GLN A 26 -4.39 12.10 -0.47
C GLN A 26 -4.33 12.77 -1.85
N CYS A 27 -3.40 12.38 -2.72
CA CYS A 27 -3.35 12.89 -4.08
C CYS A 27 -4.65 12.56 -4.81
N PRO A 28 -5.36 13.56 -5.38
CA PRO A 28 -6.66 13.32 -6.02
C PRO A 28 -6.57 12.38 -7.22
N LEU A 29 -5.41 12.29 -7.87
CA LEU A 29 -5.16 11.35 -8.97
C LEU A 29 -5.15 9.88 -8.50
N LEU A 30 -5.03 9.63 -7.19
CA LEU A 30 -5.05 8.28 -6.61
C LEU A 30 -6.44 7.84 -6.14
N ASP A 31 -7.46 8.70 -6.12
CA ASP A 31 -8.78 8.30 -5.60
C ASP A 31 -9.38 7.14 -6.41
N ASN A 32 -9.36 7.24 -7.74
CA ASN A 32 -9.85 6.18 -8.63
C ASN A 32 -9.01 4.89 -8.52
N PHE A 33 -7.70 5.03 -8.32
CA PHE A 33 -6.81 3.89 -8.08
C PHE A 33 -7.23 3.16 -6.80
N TRP A 34 -7.28 3.85 -5.65
CA TRP A 34 -7.66 3.27 -4.38
C TRP A 34 -9.10 2.75 -4.37
N LYS A 35 -10.02 3.44 -5.04
CA LYS A 35 -11.40 2.94 -5.25
C LYS A 35 -11.42 1.57 -5.92
N SER A 36 -10.66 1.42 -7.00
CA SER A 36 -10.60 0.18 -7.78
C SER A 36 -9.96 -0.95 -6.96
N ILE A 37 -8.86 -0.65 -6.25
CA ILE A 37 -8.18 -1.62 -5.38
C ILE A 37 -9.09 -2.15 -4.28
N PHE A 38 -9.74 -1.27 -3.52
CA PHE A 38 -10.61 -1.72 -2.43
C PHE A 38 -11.86 -2.43 -2.94
N THR A 39 -12.42 -2.01 -4.08
CA THR A 39 -13.51 -2.74 -4.74
C THR A 39 -13.09 -4.17 -5.09
N TYR A 40 -11.88 -4.34 -5.63
CA TYR A 40 -11.34 -5.65 -5.96
C TYR A 40 -11.08 -6.50 -4.71
N ILE A 41 -10.46 -5.94 -3.66
CA ILE A 41 -10.21 -6.62 -2.39
C ILE A 41 -11.54 -7.12 -1.78
N ASN A 42 -12.55 -6.25 -1.71
CA ASN A 42 -13.86 -6.60 -1.16
C ASN A 42 -14.51 -7.74 -1.94
N LYS A 43 -14.41 -7.71 -3.27
CA LYS A 43 -14.94 -8.78 -4.13
C LYS A 43 -14.21 -10.11 -3.93
N VAL A 44 -12.88 -10.11 -3.91
CA VAL A 44 -12.07 -11.34 -3.80
C VAL A 44 -12.17 -11.96 -2.41
N LEU A 45 -12.16 -11.13 -1.37
CA LEU A 45 -12.19 -11.60 0.01
C LEU A 45 -13.61 -11.77 0.54
N ASN A 46 -14.63 -11.27 -0.17
CA ASN A 46 -16.02 -11.21 0.28
C ASN A 46 -16.12 -10.57 1.67
N VAL A 47 -15.76 -9.28 1.75
CA VAL A 47 -15.76 -8.44 2.97
C VAL A 47 -16.15 -7.02 2.60
N ASP A 48 -16.60 -6.24 3.59
CA ASP A 48 -16.91 -4.82 3.44
C ASP A 48 -15.81 -3.96 4.07
N LEU A 49 -14.62 -3.97 3.46
CA LEU A 49 -13.49 -3.17 3.90
C LEU A 49 -13.64 -1.72 3.45
N ILE A 50 -13.56 -0.80 4.40
CA ILE A 50 -13.53 0.64 4.13
C ILE A 50 -12.12 1.04 3.67
N ARG A 51 -12.04 1.98 2.72
CA ARG A 51 -10.78 2.60 2.29
C ARG A 51 -10.11 3.30 3.46
N ASP A 52 -9.00 2.75 3.92
CA ASP A 52 -8.21 3.27 5.03
C ASP A 52 -6.73 3.34 4.62
N PRO A 53 -6.09 4.53 4.70
CA PRO A 53 -4.67 4.68 4.39
C PRO A 53 -3.77 3.81 5.26
N LEU A 54 -4.13 3.58 6.53
CA LEU A 54 -3.32 2.78 7.45
C LEU A 54 -3.33 1.30 7.04
N ILE A 55 -4.44 0.82 6.51
CA ILE A 55 -4.52 -0.53 5.96
C ILE A 55 -3.74 -0.60 4.65
N ALA A 56 -3.95 0.36 3.75
CA ALA A 56 -3.37 0.36 2.42
C ALA A 56 -1.85 0.58 2.40
N ILE A 57 -1.34 1.46 3.26
CA ILE A 57 0.06 1.89 3.29
C ILE A 57 0.84 1.13 4.36
N LEU A 58 0.27 0.99 5.56
CA LEU A 58 0.97 0.40 6.71
C LEU A 58 0.58 -1.06 6.97
N GLY A 59 -0.37 -1.62 6.22
CA GLY A 59 -0.79 -3.01 6.39
C GLY A 59 -1.45 -3.31 7.73
N ILE A 60 -2.01 -2.28 8.42
CA ILE A 60 -2.69 -2.49 9.71
C ILE A 60 -3.84 -3.49 9.54
N LYS A 61 -3.95 -4.41 10.49
CA LYS A 61 -4.98 -5.45 10.50
C LYS A 61 -6.39 -4.83 10.56
N PRO A 62 -7.25 -5.02 9.55
CA PRO A 62 -8.65 -4.61 9.65
C PRO A 62 -9.43 -5.44 10.67
N VAL A 63 -10.30 -4.76 11.42
CA VAL A 63 -11.22 -5.40 12.37
C VAL A 63 -12.21 -6.33 11.65
N VAL A 64 -12.67 -5.96 10.45
CA VAL A 64 -13.67 -6.74 9.69
C VAL A 64 -13.15 -8.07 9.14
N ILE A 65 -11.83 -8.32 9.18
CA ILE A 65 -11.21 -9.56 8.70
C ILE A 65 -10.67 -10.37 9.88
N HIS A 66 -11.42 -11.41 10.25
CA HIS A 66 -11.02 -12.33 11.33
C HIS A 66 -10.29 -13.58 10.83
N SER A 67 -10.52 -13.97 9.57
CA SER A 67 -9.89 -15.18 9.00
C SER A 67 -8.41 -14.95 8.69
N ARG A 68 -7.54 -15.81 9.24
CA ARG A 68 -6.10 -15.79 8.93
C ARG A 68 -5.83 -15.91 7.43
N LYS A 69 -6.57 -16.77 6.72
CA LYS A 69 -6.41 -16.94 5.27
C LYS A 69 -6.73 -15.65 4.51
N LYS A 70 -7.84 -14.98 4.85
CA LYS A 70 -8.21 -13.70 4.22
C LYS A 70 -7.18 -12.60 4.55
N MET A 71 -6.63 -12.60 5.76
CA MET A 71 -5.56 -11.67 6.16
C MET A 71 -4.29 -11.85 5.32
N TYR A 72 -3.82 -13.09 5.16
CA TYR A 72 -2.66 -13.38 4.32
C TYR A 72 -2.88 -12.96 2.86
N LEU A 73 -4.08 -13.22 2.31
CA LEU A 73 -4.42 -12.80 0.95
C LEU A 73 -4.46 -11.28 0.81
N LEU A 74 -5.02 -10.56 1.79
CA LEU A 74 -4.99 -9.10 1.81
C LEU A 74 -3.55 -8.58 1.79
N GLN A 75 -2.67 -9.12 2.64
CA GLN A 75 -1.26 -8.70 2.69
C GLN A 75 -0.55 -8.92 1.35
N ILE A 76 -0.72 -10.09 0.73
CA ILE A 76 -0.15 -10.39 -0.59
C ILE A 76 -0.65 -9.39 -1.64
N LEU A 77 -1.96 -9.12 -1.68
CA LEU A 77 -2.55 -8.17 -2.62
C LEU A 77 -1.99 -6.75 -2.45
N LEU A 78 -1.86 -6.28 -1.21
CA LEU A 78 -1.31 -4.96 -0.92
C LEU A 78 0.17 -4.87 -1.29
N ILE A 79 0.96 -5.90 -1.01
CA ILE A 79 2.39 -5.92 -1.35
C ILE A 79 2.58 -5.88 -2.86
N ILE A 80 1.84 -6.68 -3.63
CA ILE A 80 1.94 -6.67 -5.11
C ILE A 80 1.70 -5.26 -5.67
N LEU A 81 0.86 -4.44 -5.02
CA LEU A 81 0.58 -3.07 -5.46
C LEU A 81 1.72 -2.09 -5.19
N HIS A 82 2.52 -2.36 -4.15
CA HIS A 82 3.66 -1.51 -3.75
C HIS A 82 5.00 -2.02 -4.26
N THR A 83 5.06 -3.26 -4.73
CA THR A 83 6.31 -3.91 -5.13
C THR A 83 6.56 -3.72 -6.63
N PRO A 84 7.75 -3.22 -7.05
CA PRO A 84 8.11 -3.17 -8.45
C PRO A 84 8.13 -4.59 -9.04
N ARG A 85 7.66 -4.73 -10.28
CA ARG A 85 7.38 -6.01 -10.96
C ARG A 85 8.57 -7.00 -10.97
N SER A 86 9.80 -6.49 -10.85
CA SER A 86 11.03 -7.27 -10.76
C SER A 86 11.15 -8.14 -9.49
N ASN A 87 10.48 -7.76 -8.40
CA ASN A 87 10.65 -8.40 -7.09
C ASN A 87 9.52 -9.38 -6.74
N ILE A 88 8.48 -9.49 -7.59
CA ILE A 88 7.35 -10.42 -7.37
C ILE A 88 7.82 -11.89 -7.38
N GLN A 89 8.90 -12.20 -8.12
CA GLN A 89 9.49 -13.54 -8.19
C GLN A 89 9.98 -14.06 -6.83
N LEU A 90 10.45 -13.16 -5.93
CA LEU A 90 10.95 -13.50 -4.60
C LEU A 90 9.81 -13.83 -3.61
N LEU A 91 8.65 -13.20 -3.79
CA LEU A 91 7.48 -13.37 -2.90
C LEU A 91 6.82 -14.75 -3.00
N LEU A 92 7.14 -15.52 -4.04
CA LEU A 92 6.52 -16.82 -4.33
C LEU A 92 7.41 -18.02 -3.95
N GLN A 93 8.61 -17.78 -3.41
CA GLN A 93 9.58 -18.85 -3.13
C GLN A 93 9.38 -19.53 -1.76
N ASP A 94 9.06 -18.79 -0.69
CA ASP A 94 8.72 -19.35 0.63
C ASP A 94 7.91 -18.38 1.52
N LYS A 95 7.10 -18.91 2.45
CA LYS A 95 6.29 -18.13 3.42
C LYS A 95 7.13 -17.39 4.46
N THR A 96 8.29 -17.93 4.80
CA THR A 96 9.18 -17.36 5.83
C THR A 96 9.89 -16.12 5.31
N ASP A 97 10.31 -16.16 4.04
CA ASP A 97 10.91 -15.04 3.31
C ASP A 97 9.93 -13.88 3.11
N PHE A 98 8.63 -14.17 3.00
CA PHE A 98 7.59 -13.15 2.89
C PHE A 98 7.47 -12.27 4.15
N ILE A 99 7.54 -12.85 5.35
CA ILE A 99 7.47 -12.08 6.61
C ILE A 99 8.71 -11.19 6.75
N LEU A 100 9.89 -11.74 6.49
CA LEU A 100 11.15 -10.99 6.53
C LEU A 100 11.18 -9.86 5.51
N TYR A 101 10.64 -10.08 4.30
CA TYR A 101 10.53 -9.05 3.28
C TYR A 101 9.62 -7.88 3.71
N VAL A 102 8.47 -8.18 4.32
CA VAL A 102 7.55 -7.15 4.83
C VAL A 102 8.19 -6.35 5.96
N ASP A 103 8.86 -7.02 6.90
CA ASP A 103 9.57 -6.36 7.99
C ASP A 103 10.69 -5.45 7.45
N GLN A 104 11.43 -5.91 6.45
CA GLN A 104 12.53 -5.15 5.83
C GLN A 104 12.05 -3.94 5.01
N LEU A 105 10.92 -4.07 4.31
CA LEU A 105 10.26 -2.93 3.64
C LEU A 105 9.74 -1.90 4.65
N SER A 106 9.13 -2.36 5.74
CA SER A 106 8.63 -1.46 6.79
C SER A 106 9.77 -0.68 7.44
N TYR A 107 10.93 -1.33 7.63
CA TYR A 107 12.14 -0.71 8.15
C TYR A 107 12.74 0.30 7.16
N SER A 108 12.78 -0.01 5.86
CA SER A 108 13.34 0.90 4.85
C SER A 108 12.45 2.10 4.52
N MET A 109 11.16 2.06 4.87
CA MET A 109 10.24 3.19 4.71
C MET A 109 10.19 4.09 5.96
N ALA A 110 10.71 3.61 7.09
CA ALA A 110 10.80 4.34 8.35
C ALA A 110 12.09 5.18 8.49
N HIS A 111 13.03 5.06 7.54
CA HIS A 111 14.33 5.72 7.49
C HIS A 111 14.58 6.34 6.11
#